data_AF-A0A336N4T5-F1
#
_entry.id   AF-A0A336N4T5-F1
#
_cell.length_a   1.000
_cell.length_b   1.000
_cell.length_c   1.000
_cell.angle_alpha   90.00
_cell.angle_beta   90.00
_cell.angle_gamma   90.00
#
_symmetry.space_group_name_H-M   'P 1'
#
loop_
_entity.id
_entity.type
_entity.pdbx_description
1 polymer ?
#
loop_
_entity_poly.entity_id
_entity_poly.type
_entity_poly.pdbx_seq_one_letter_code
_entity_poly.pdbx_strand_id
1 'polypeptide(L)'
;MIDYIIVGIIVFSIIVSLLRGFVREVMSLASWIVAFLIASNFYMYLAGLLTSIESLYIRNGTAIAILFVLSLIVGAIVNYVIGQLVDRTGLSGTDRVLGACFGFLRGVLIVAAILFSWIRSPVRTKPIGGKNQN
;
A
#
# COMPACT_ATOMS: atom_id res chain seq x y z
N MET A 1 -24.04 -0.68 -9.30
CA MET A 1 -23.60 0.44 -8.41
C MET A 1 -22.12 0.31 -8.06
N ILE A 2 -21.68 -0.90 -7.64
CA ILE A 2 -20.27 -1.24 -7.43
C ILE A 2 -19.43 -1.05 -8.70
N ASP A 3 -20.04 -1.21 -9.88
CA ASP A 3 -19.40 -1.05 -11.20
C ASP A 3 -18.83 0.36 -11.41
N TYR A 4 -19.55 1.41 -10.97
CA TYR A 4 -19.08 2.79 -11.07
C TYR A 4 -17.93 3.09 -10.10
N ILE A 5 -17.92 2.45 -8.92
CA ILE A 5 -16.83 2.58 -7.94
C ILE A 5 -15.55 1.94 -8.51
N ILE A 6 -15.70 0.78 -9.15
CA ILE A 6 -14.61 0.07 -9.81
C ILE A 6 -13.99 0.90 -10.93
N VAL A 7 -14.84 1.44 -11.81
CA VAL A 7 -14.38 2.32 -12.90
C VAL A 7 -13.71 3.58 -12.33
N GLY A 8 -14.26 4.15 -11.25
CA GLY A 8 -13.66 5.29 -10.55
C GLY A 8 -12.27 4.99 -10.00
N ILE A 9 -12.06 3.83 -9.36
CA ILE A 9 -10.76 3.40 -8.85
C ILE A 9 -9.76 3.18 -9.99
N ILE A 10 -10.18 2.56 -11.08
CA ILE A 10 -9.32 2.31 -12.24
C ILE A 10 -8.90 3.64 -12.87
N VAL A 11 -9.85 4.53 -13.16
CA VAL A 11 -9.59 5.85 -13.75
C VAL A 11 -8.70 6.68 -12.82
N PHE A 12 -8.97 6.69 -11.52
CA PHE A 12 -8.13 7.38 -10.54
C PHE A 12 -6.71 6.80 -10.51
N SER A 13 -6.57 5.47 -10.51
CA SER A 13 -5.26 4.79 -10.55
C SER A 13 -4.48 5.12 -11.82
N ILE A 14 -5.14 5.12 -12.99
CA ILE A 14 -4.54 5.54 -14.26
C ILE A 14 -4.10 7.00 -14.20
N ILE A 15 -4.96 7.92 -13.74
CA ILE A 15 -4.64 9.35 -13.63
C ILE A 15 -3.46 9.57 -12.69
N VAL A 16 -3.46 8.93 -11.53
CA VAL A 16 -2.36 9.03 -10.55
C VAL A 16 -1.05 8.52 -11.14
N SER A 17 -1.06 7.40 -11.87
CA SER A 17 0.15 6.86 -12.50
C SER A 17 0.60 7.65 -13.73
N LEU A 18 -0.31 8.27 -14.48
CA LEU A 18 0.01 9.23 -15.54
C LEU A 18 0.71 10.49 -15.00
N LEU A 19 0.24 10.99 -13.85
CA LEU A 19 0.79 12.19 -13.20
C LEU A 19 2.14 11.93 -12.51
N ARG A 20 2.41 10.70 -12.04
CA ARG A 20 3.64 10.35 -11.29
C ARG A 20 4.72 9.67 -12.14
N GLY A 21 4.38 8.98 -13.23
CA GLY A 21 5.35 8.22 -14.03
C GLY A 21 5.66 6.83 -13.47
N PHE A 22 6.03 5.88 -14.34
CA PHE A 22 6.27 4.47 -13.99
C PHE A 22 7.34 4.31 -12.91
N VAL A 23 8.49 4.96 -13.09
CA VAL A 23 9.64 4.81 -12.21
C VAL A 23 9.28 5.23 -10.79
N ARG A 24 8.56 6.35 -10.61
CA ARG A 24 8.15 6.79 -9.27
C ARG A 24 7.20 5.82 -8.60
N GLU A 25 6.33 5.16 -9.38
CA GLU A 25 5.37 4.17 -8.89
C GLU A 25 6.08 2.87 -8.45
N VAL A 26 6.97 2.34 -9.29
CA VAL A 26 7.77 1.14 -8.98
C VAL A 26 8.70 1.39 -7.80
N MET A 27 9.36 2.53 -7.75
CA MET A 27 10.24 2.92 -6.65
C MET A 27 9.47 3.12 -5.34
N SER A 28 8.21 3.58 -5.40
CA SER A 28 7.34 3.65 -4.22
C SER A 28 6.91 2.27 -3.71
N LEU A 29 6.72 1.30 -4.60
CA LEU A 29 6.44 -0.08 -4.20
C LEU A 29 7.71 -0.76 -3.66
N ALA A 30 8.85 -0.52 -4.30
CA ALA A 30 10.14 -1.01 -3.83
C ALA A 30 10.48 -0.44 -2.44
N SER A 31 10.22 0.85 -2.20
CA SER A 31 10.46 1.45 -0.89
C SER A 31 9.59 0.82 0.20
N TRP A 32 8.35 0.43 -0.11
CA TRP A 32 7.50 -0.32 0.81
C TRP A 32 8.08 -1.69 1.16
N ILE A 33 8.59 -2.43 0.17
CA ILE A 33 9.21 -3.74 0.39
C ILE A 33 10.48 -3.59 1.23
N VAL A 34 11.35 -2.64 0.88
CA VAL A 34 12.59 -2.35 1.62
C VAL A 34 12.28 -1.91 3.05
N ALA A 35 11.29 -1.03 3.25
CA ALA A 35 10.87 -0.61 4.57
C ALA A 35 10.35 -1.77 5.42
N PHE A 36 9.58 -2.68 4.82
CA PHE A 36 9.12 -3.88 5.49
C PHE A 36 10.29 -4.80 5.88
N LEU A 37 11.25 -5.02 4.98
CA LEU A 37 12.44 -5.84 5.28
C LEU A 37 13.28 -5.22 6.39
N ILE A 38 13.52 -3.91 6.36
CA ILE A 38 14.25 -3.21 7.42
C ILE A 38 13.49 -3.32 8.74
N ALA A 39 12.20 -3.01 8.76
CA ALA A 39 11.40 -3.12 9.97
C ALA A 39 11.41 -4.55 10.52
N SER A 40 11.23 -5.57 9.67
CA SER A 40 11.20 -6.97 10.07
C SER A 40 12.54 -7.51 10.56
N ASN A 41 13.67 -6.97 10.11
CA ASN A 41 14.99 -7.40 10.57
C ASN A 41 15.44 -6.63 11.82
N PHE A 42 15.12 -5.34 11.91
CA PHE A 42 15.67 -4.45 12.95
C PHE A 42 14.71 -4.19 14.13
N TYR A 43 13.45 -4.64 14.08
CA TYR A 43 12.49 -4.37 15.17
C TYR A 43 12.96 -4.88 16.53
N MET A 44 13.69 -6.00 16.57
CA MET A 44 14.13 -6.58 17.85
C MET A 44 15.16 -5.69 18.54
N TYR A 45 16.03 -5.02 17.77
CA TYR A 45 17.00 -4.06 18.29
C TYR A 45 16.29 -2.82 18.84
N LEU A 46 15.35 -2.25 18.08
CA LEU A 46 14.61 -1.06 18.52
C LEU A 46 13.66 -1.36 19.69
N ALA A 47 13.04 -2.54 19.71
CA ALA A 47 12.22 -3.00 20.83
C ALA A 47 13.04 -3.15 22.11
N GLY A 48 14.34 -3.45 22.01
CA GLY A 48 15.26 -3.48 23.15
C GLY A 48 15.50 -2.10 23.78
N LEU A 49 15.42 -1.02 22.99
CA LEU A 49 15.53 0.36 23.48
C LEU A 49 14.22 0.88 24.11
N LEU A 50 13.06 0.35 23.71
CA LEU A 50 11.75 0.69 24.27
C LEU A 50 11.49 -0.05 25.60
N THR A 51 12.38 0.12 26.58
CA THR A 51 12.22 -0.51 27.91
C THR A 51 11.06 0.05 28.72
N SER A 52 10.53 1.22 28.35
CA SER A 52 9.39 1.87 29.00
C SER A 52 8.03 1.21 28.73
N ILE A 53 7.95 0.25 27.79
CA ILE A 53 6.71 -0.46 27.48
C ILE A 53 6.78 -1.89 28.02
N GLU A 54 5.92 -2.20 29.00
CA GLU A 54 5.88 -3.51 29.66
C GLU A 54 5.34 -4.62 28.77
N SER A 55 4.34 -4.31 27.92
CA SER A 55 3.74 -5.31 27.03
C SER A 55 4.63 -5.58 25.82
N LEU A 56 5.16 -6.81 25.74
CA LEU A 56 6.00 -7.27 24.63
C LEU A 56 5.32 -7.12 23.26
N TYR A 57 4.01 -7.38 23.19
CA TYR A 57 3.24 -7.24 21.96
C TYR A 57 3.18 -5.78 21.48
N ILE A 58 2.87 -4.85 22.39
CA ILE A 58 2.79 -3.42 22.07
C ILE A 58 4.17 -2.85 21.76
N ARG A 59 5.20 -3.30 22.48
CA ARG A 59 6.60 -2.88 22.28
C ARG A 59 7.11 -3.26 20.90
N ASN A 60 6.93 -4.53 20.51
CA ASN A 60 7.36 -5.02 19.20
C ASN A 60 6.56 -4.34 18.08
N GLY A 61 5.24 -4.19 18.25
CA GLY A 61 4.39 -3.48 17.29
C GLY A 61 4.82 -2.02 17.09
N THR A 62 5.11 -1.31 18.18
CA THR A 62 5.58 0.08 18.14
C THR A 62 6.96 0.17 17.48
N ALA A 63 7.89 -0.73 17.80
CA ALA A 63 9.22 -0.76 17.18
C ALA A 63 9.15 -1.01 15.66
N ILE A 64 8.32 -1.95 15.22
CA ILE A 64 8.05 -2.20 13.79
C ILE A 64 7.49 -0.94 13.14
N ALA A 65 6.48 -0.31 13.76
CA ALA A 65 5.84 0.88 13.21
C ALA A 65 6.84 2.04 13.05
N ILE A 66 7.66 2.31 14.06
CA ILE A 66 8.68 3.36 14.03
C ILE A 66 9.69 3.09 12.90
N LEU A 67 10.26 1.88 12.84
CA LEU A 67 11.23 1.52 11.80
C LEU A 67 10.63 1.58 10.41
N PHE A 68 9.39 1.13 10.27
CA PHE A 68 8.69 1.12 9.00
C PHE A 68 8.48 2.56 8.50
N VAL A 69 7.98 3.45 9.35
CA VAL A 69 7.79 4.88 9.01
C VAL A 69 9.12 5.56 8.69
N LEU A 70 10.16 5.36 9.52
CA LEU A 70 11.48 5.92 9.26
C LEU A 70 12.05 5.44 7.92
N SER A 71 11.92 4.15 7.63
CA SER A 71 12.39 3.56 6.37
C SER A 71 11.59 4.08 5.17
N LEU A 72 10.29 4.30 5.31
CA LEU A 72 9.46 4.92 4.28
C LEU A 72 9.87 6.37 4.02
N ILE A 73 10.22 7.15 5.05
CA ILE A 73 10.71 8.53 4.89
C ILE A 73 12.02 8.52 4.09
N VAL A 74 12.98 7.66 4.46
CA VAL A 74 14.25 7.53 3.72
C VAL A 74 13.99 7.09 2.28
N GLY A 75 13.15 6.06 2.08
CA GLY A 75 12.77 5.57 0.76
C GLY A 75 12.05 6.63 -0.08
N ALA A 76 11.23 7.50 0.52
CA ALA A 76 10.57 8.60 -0.16
C ALA A 76 11.56 9.67 -0.64
N ILE A 77 12.58 9.99 0.18
CA ILE A 77 13.65 10.91 -0.21
C ILE A 77 14.43 10.33 -1.40
N VAL A 78 14.83 9.05 -1.34
CA VAL A 78 15.51 8.37 -2.45
C VAL A 78 14.65 8.35 -3.71
N ASN A 79 13.36 8.04 -3.57
CA ASN A 79 12.42 8.03 -4.68
C ASN A 79 12.27 9.43 -5.31
N TYR A 80 12.25 10.48 -4.50
CA TYR A 80 12.23 11.86 -4.98
C TYR A 80 13.49 12.20 -5.80
N VAL A 81 14.67 11.84 -5.29
CA VAL A 81 15.95 12.09 -6.00
C VAL A 81 16.00 11.33 -7.32
N ILE A 82 15.58 10.06 -7.35
CA ILE A 82 15.55 9.28 -8.59
C ILE A 82 14.51 9.84 -9.57
N GLY A 83 13.34 10.26 -9.08
CA GLY A 83 12.35 10.94 -9.90
C GLY A 83 12.91 12.20 -10.58
N GLN A 84 13.70 13.00 -9.85
CA GLN A 84 14.38 14.16 -10.41
C GLN A 84 15.41 13.76 -11.48
N LEU A 85 16.21 12.71 -11.24
CA LEU A 85 17.18 12.22 -12.23
C LEU A 85 16.51 11.76 -13.52
N VAL A 86 15.42 11.01 -13.42
CA VAL A 86 14.64 10.54 -14.59
C VAL A 86 14.11 11.73 -15.39
N ASP A 87 13.58 12.75 -14.72
CA ASP A 87 13.09 13.95 -15.39
C ASP A 87 14.22 14.72 -16.10
N ARG A 88 15.44 14.73 -15.54
CA ARG A 88 16.61 15.35 -16.19
C ARG A 88 17.14 14.55 -17.39
N THR A 89 16.95 13.23 -17.43
CA THR A 89 17.41 12.39 -18.55
C THR A 89 16.56 12.48 -19.81
N GLY A 90 15.44 13.24 -19.80
CA GLY A 90 14.59 13.45 -20.98
C GLY A 90 13.69 12.24 -21.35
N LEU A 91 13.77 11.14 -20.61
CA LEU A 91 12.97 9.92 -20.80
C LEU A 91 11.56 9.99 -20.14
N SER A 92 11.19 11.16 -19.58
CA SER A 92 9.91 11.38 -18.86
C SER A 92 8.68 11.03 -19.70
N GLY A 93 8.74 11.15 -21.04
CA GLY A 93 7.64 10.76 -21.94
C GLY A 93 7.34 9.26 -21.93
N THR A 94 8.36 8.42 -22.16
CA THR A 94 8.24 6.96 -22.15
C THR A 94 7.88 6.44 -20.75
N ASP A 95 8.48 7.03 -19.71
CA ASP A 95 8.19 6.71 -18.31
C ASP A 95 6.71 6.92 -17.94
N ARG A 96 6.09 8.00 -18.43
CA ARG A 96 4.66 8.27 -18.20
C ARG A 96 3.73 7.28 -18.89
N VAL A 97 4.07 6.85 -20.11
CA VAL A 97 3.27 5.85 -20.85
C VAL A 97 3.34 4.49 -20.18
N LEU A 98 4.54 4.05 -19.78
CA LEU A 98 4.71 2.83 -18.99
C LEU A 98 3.98 2.94 -17.64
N GLY A 99 3.93 4.15 -17.07
CA GLY A 99 3.24 4.43 -15.82
C GLY A 99 1.75 4.24 -15.97
N ALA A 100 1.17 4.68 -17.08
CA ALA A 100 -0.24 4.47 -17.40
C ALA A 100 -0.60 2.98 -17.49
N CYS A 101 0.21 2.18 -18.20
CA CYS A 101 0.00 0.73 -18.32
C CYS A 101 0.09 0.03 -16.95
N PHE A 102 1.08 0.40 -16.13
CA PHE A 102 1.27 -0.17 -14.80
C PHE A 102 0.13 0.25 -13.84
N GLY A 103 -0.27 1.52 -13.88
CA GLY A 103 -1.38 2.06 -13.09
C GLY A 103 -2.72 1.42 -13.41
N PHE A 104 -2.96 1.12 -14.70
CA PHE A 104 -4.11 0.34 -15.15
C PHE A 104 -4.10 -1.06 -14.55
N LEU A 105 -2.98 -1.78 -14.69
CA LEU A 105 -2.84 -3.14 -14.15
C LEU A 105 -3.03 -3.16 -12.62
N ARG A 106 -2.44 -2.21 -11.90
CA ARG A 106 -2.61 -2.04 -10.45
C ARG A 106 -4.07 -1.76 -10.08
N GLY A 107 -4.75 -0.88 -10.82
CA GLY A 107 -6.16 -0.59 -10.62
C GLY A 107 -7.04 -1.83 -10.77
N VAL A 108 -6.78 -2.63 -11.83
CA VAL A 108 -7.48 -3.91 -12.06
C VAL A 108 -7.21 -4.90 -10.92
N LEU A 109 -5.97 -5.01 -10.44
CA LEU A 109 -5.62 -5.88 -9.31
C LEU A 109 -6.31 -5.45 -8.00
N ILE A 110 -6.37 -4.15 -7.70
CA ILE A 110 -7.05 -3.63 -6.51
C ILE A 110 -8.55 -3.95 -6.58
N VAL A 111 -9.18 -3.73 -7.73
CA VAL A 111 -10.59 -4.05 -7.96
C VAL A 111 -10.84 -5.55 -7.79
N ALA A 112 -10.00 -6.39 -8.40
CA ALA A 112 -10.11 -7.84 -8.28
C ALA A 112 -9.96 -8.28 -6.81
N ALA A 113 -9.04 -7.69 -6.05
CA ALA A 113 -8.87 -7.97 -4.63
C ALA A 113 -10.10 -7.57 -3.80
N ILE A 114 -10.72 -6.41 -4.08
CA ILE A 114 -11.95 -5.97 -3.40
C ILE A 114 -13.11 -6.92 -3.71
N LEU A 115 -13.32 -7.24 -4.98
CA LEU A 115 -14.36 -8.19 -5.40
C LEU A 115 -14.14 -9.58 -4.80
N PHE A 116 -12.89 -10.04 -4.77
CA PHE A 116 -12.52 -11.32 -4.17
C PHE A 116 -12.67 -11.32 -2.65
N SER A 117 -12.38 -10.22 -1.97
CA SER A 117 -12.62 -10.09 -0.53
C SER A 117 -14.12 -10.07 -0.22
N TRP A 118 -14.91 -9.42 -1.06
CA TRP A 118 -16.37 -9.35 -0.93
C TRP A 118 -17.03 -10.72 -1.16
N ILE A 119 -16.65 -11.44 -2.22
CA ILE A 119 -17.19 -12.79 -2.51
C ILE A 119 -16.80 -13.82 -1.42
N ARG A 120 -15.65 -13.65 -0.78
CA ARG A 120 -15.17 -14.54 0.30
C ARG A 120 -15.84 -14.27 1.64
N SER A 121 -16.51 -13.12 1.81
CA SER A 121 -17.21 -12.79 3.05
C SER A 121 -18.52 -13.58 3.10
N PRO A 122 -18.66 -14.62 3.94
CA PRO A 122 -19.94 -15.27 4.11
C PRO A 122 -20.85 -14.24 4.77
N VAL A 123 -21.78 -13.68 3.99
CA VAL A 123 -22.86 -12.84 4.49
C VAL A 123 -23.61 -13.70 5.50
N ARG A 124 -23.28 -13.54 6.78
CA ARG A 124 -23.95 -14.23 7.87
C ARG A 124 -25.35 -13.62 7.96
N THR A 125 -26.26 -14.15 7.15
CA THR A 125 -27.69 -13.93 7.30
C THR A 125 -28.07 -14.54 8.64
N LYS A 126 -28.15 -13.69 9.68
CA LYS A 126 -28.81 -14.06 10.93
C LYS A 126 -30.26 -14.40 10.57
N PRO A 127 -30.75 -15.63 10.85
CA PRO A 127 -32.17 -15.90 10.68
C PRO A 127 -32.94 -15.06 11.70
N ILE A 128 -33.81 -14.18 11.23
CA ILE A 128 -34.79 -13.49 12.06
C ILE A 128 -35.96 -14.47 12.22
N GLY A 129 -35.96 -15.21 13.33
CA GLY A 129 -37.06 -16.12 13.66
C GLY A 129 -36.96 -16.60 15.10
N GLY A 130 -37.88 -16.14 15.96
CA GLY A 130 -37.99 -16.63 17.32
C GLY A 130 -38.67 -15.71 18.35
N LYS A 131 -39.60 -14.83 17.96
CA LYS A 131 -40.60 -14.30 18.91
C LYS A 131 -41.92 -15.03 18.66
N ASN A 132 -42.12 -16.12 19.40
CA ASN A 132 -43.40 -16.58 19.94
C ASN A 132 -43.20 -18.00 20.49
N GLN A 133 -43.05 -18.10 21.81
CA GLN A 133 -43.81 -19.04 22.65
C GLN A 133 -43.44 -18.81 24.12
N ASN A 134 -44.51 -18.50 24.89
CA ASN A 134 -44.68 -18.51 26.34
C ASN A 134 -44.48 -17.17 27.06
#